data_AF-A0A2D4K7F6-F1
#
_entry.id   AF-A0A2D4K7F6-F1
#
_cell.length_a   1.000
_cell.length_b   1.000
_cell.length_c   1.000
_cell.angle_alpha   90.00
_cell.angle_beta   90.00
_cell.angle_gamma   90.00
#
_symmetry.space_group_name_H-M   'P 1'
#
loop_
_entity.id
_entity.type
_entity.pdbx_description
1 polymer ?
#
loop_
_entity_poly.entity_id
_entity_poly.type
_entity_poly.pdbx_seq_one_letter_code
_entity_poly.pdbx_strand_id
1 'polypeptide(L)'
;MFAILAERALGPKLYGIFPQGRLEEFIPSRKLDTEELSMPDISAEIAEKMAKFHGMKMPFNKEPKWLFGTMEKYLNQVMRIKFTRESRVRKLNKILSYNLPQEMKNLRSLLEATPSPVVFCHNDCQEGNILLLDG
;
A
#
# COMPACT_ATOMS: atom_id res chain seq x y z
N MET A 1 8.96 2.22 -10.90
CA MET A 1 7.54 1.79 -10.91
C MET A 1 6.71 2.70 -11.81
N PHE A 2 6.54 3.98 -11.46
CA PHE A 2 5.68 4.93 -12.20
C PHE A 2 5.97 5.03 -13.71
N ALA A 3 7.24 5.14 -14.11
CA ALA A 3 7.59 5.18 -15.54
C ALA A 3 7.11 3.95 -16.32
N ILE A 4 7.26 2.74 -15.75
CA ILE A 4 6.84 1.49 -16.40
C ILE A 4 5.31 1.39 -16.48
N LEU A 5 4.59 1.87 -15.46
CA LEU A 5 3.13 1.89 -15.48
C LEU A 5 2.61 2.87 -16.55
N ALA A 6 3.22 4.05 -16.66
CA ALA A 6 2.88 5.04 -17.69
C ALA A 6 3.23 4.54 -19.11
N GLU A 7 4.43 3.96 -19.32
CA GLU A 7 4.84 3.41 -20.62
C GLU A 7 3.92 2.28 -21.11
N ARG A 8 3.35 1.51 -20.19
CA ARG A 8 2.41 0.42 -20.52
C ARG A 8 0.96 0.88 -20.59
N ALA A 9 0.67 2.18 -20.45
CA ALA A 9 -0.68 2.73 -20.35
C ALA A 9 -1.54 2.07 -19.26
N LEU A 10 -0.91 1.71 -18.14
CA LEU A 10 -1.54 1.09 -16.96
C LEU A 10 -1.76 2.08 -15.82
N GLY A 11 -1.56 3.37 -16.08
CA GLY A 11 -1.77 4.48 -15.17
C GLY A 11 -1.68 5.81 -15.93
N PRO A 12 -1.84 6.94 -15.23
CA PRO A 12 -1.74 8.27 -15.84
C PRO A 12 -0.39 8.48 -16.53
N LYS A 13 -0.38 9.23 -17.63
CA LYS A 13 0.88 9.62 -18.28
C LYS A 13 1.77 10.37 -17.31
N LEU A 14 3.05 9.99 -17.24
CA LEU A 14 4.04 10.66 -16.39
C LEU A 14 4.76 11.76 -17.17
N TYR A 15 4.68 13.01 -16.69
CA TYR A 15 5.34 14.17 -17.30
C TYR A 15 6.72 14.45 -16.70
N GLY A 16 6.93 14.12 -15.41
CA GLY A 16 8.23 14.31 -14.76
C GLY A 16 8.25 13.86 -13.30
N ILE A 17 9.45 13.60 -12.79
CA ILE A 17 9.73 13.26 -11.39
C ILE A 17 10.75 14.25 -10.84
N PHE A 18 10.54 14.71 -9.61
CA PHE A 18 11.45 15.61 -8.89
C PHE A 18 11.54 15.18 -7.41
N PRO A 19 12.51 15.68 -6.62
CA PRO A 19 12.84 15.08 -5.32
C PRO A 19 11.71 15.03 -4.27
N GLN A 20 10.60 15.76 -4.47
CA GLN A 20 9.45 15.80 -3.56
C GLN A 20 8.12 15.44 -4.23
N GLY A 21 8.12 14.96 -5.47
CA GLY A 21 6.87 14.68 -6.16
C GLY A 21 7.03 14.28 -7.61
N ARG A 22 5.90 14.35 -8.31
CA ARG A 22 5.79 14.01 -9.73
C ARG A 22 4.69 14.83 -10.36
N LEU A 23 4.79 15.03 -11.68
CA LEU A 23 3.73 15.57 -12.52
C LEU A 23 3.17 14.44 -13.36
N GLU A 24 1.86 14.25 -13.31
CA GLU A 24 1.15 13.21 -14.05
C GLU A 24 -0.14 13.77 -14.66
N GLU A 25 -0.67 13.05 -15.65
CA GLU A 25 -1.93 13.36 -16.30
C GLU A 25 -3.08 13.43 -15.31
N PHE A 26 -3.90 14.46 -15.47
CA PHE A 26 -5.17 14.56 -14.77
C PHE A 26 -6.17 13.65 -15.48
N ILE A 27 -6.79 12.74 -14.73
CA ILE A 27 -7.82 11.85 -15.21
C ILE A 27 -9.18 12.33 -14.66
N PRO A 28 -10.08 12.87 -15.50
CA PRO A 28 -11.45 13.20 -15.09
C PRO A 28 -12.15 11.96 -14.54
N SER A 29 -12.40 11.98 -13.25
CA SER A 29 -12.90 10.84 -12.50
C SER A 29 -13.35 11.26 -11.10
N ARG A 30 -14.08 10.38 -10.44
CA ARG A 30 -14.26 10.41 -8.98
C ARG A 30 -13.60 9.20 -8.36
N LYS A 31 -13.14 9.34 -7.12
CA LYS A 31 -12.80 8.20 -6.28
C LYS A 31 -14.07 7.44 -5.86
N LEU A 32 -13.89 6.21 -5.42
CA LEU A 32 -14.95 5.49 -4.71
C LEU A 32 -15.11 6.00 -3.27
N ASP A 33 -16.30 5.78 -2.73
CA ASP A 33 -16.59 5.85 -1.30
C ASP A 33 -16.38 4.47 -0.64
N THR A 34 -16.18 4.44 0.68
CA THR A 34 -15.89 3.21 1.42
C THR A 34 -17.05 2.19 1.28
N GLU A 35 -18.29 2.65 1.27
CA GLU A 35 -19.48 1.81 1.15
C GLU A 35 -19.54 1.11 -0.23
N GLU A 36 -19.03 1.77 -1.27
CA GLU A 36 -19.04 1.26 -2.64
C GLU A 36 -18.15 0.02 -2.83
N LEU A 37 -17.10 -0.12 -2.01
CA LEU A 37 -16.20 -1.30 -2.05
C LEU A 37 -16.93 -2.62 -1.77
N SER A 38 -18.05 -2.55 -1.04
CA SER A 38 -18.85 -3.72 -0.67
C SER A 38 -19.92 -4.07 -1.72
N MET A 39 -20.16 -3.21 -2.71
CA MET A 39 -21.15 -3.48 -3.76
C MET A 39 -20.63 -4.62 -4.67
N PRO A 40 -21.42 -5.69 -4.88
CA PRO A 40 -20.93 -6.88 -5.59
C PRO A 40 -20.30 -6.60 -6.96
N ASP A 41 -20.95 -5.76 -7.77
CA ASP A 41 -20.48 -5.45 -9.13
C ASP A 41 -19.16 -4.67 -9.12
N ILE A 42 -19.02 -3.69 -8.22
CA ILE A 42 -17.78 -2.92 -8.06
C ILE A 42 -16.66 -3.81 -7.50
N SER A 43 -16.97 -4.63 -6.49
CA SER A 43 -16.00 -5.53 -5.88
C SER A 43 -15.47 -6.55 -6.90
N ALA A 44 -16.34 -7.08 -7.77
CA ALA A 44 -15.95 -7.95 -8.87
C ALA A 44 -15.00 -7.25 -9.86
N GLU A 45 -15.32 -6.02 -10.26
CA GLU A 45 -14.45 -5.23 -11.13
C GLU A 45 -13.08 -4.96 -10.50
N ILE A 46 -13.04 -4.60 -9.22
CA ILE A 46 -11.78 -4.40 -8.48
C ILE A 46 -10.96 -5.70 -8.47
N ALA A 47 -11.58 -6.84 -8.20
CA ALA A 47 -10.91 -8.14 -8.19
C ALA A 47 -10.30 -8.48 -9.56
N GLU A 48 -11.00 -8.22 -10.66
CA GLU A 48 -10.45 -8.42 -12.01
C GLU A 48 -9.23 -7.53 -12.29
N LYS A 49 -9.30 -6.25 -11.95
CA LYS A 49 -8.18 -5.31 -12.17
C LYS A 49 -6.99 -5.70 -11.29
N MET A 50 -7.22 -6.12 -10.05
CA MET A 50 -6.17 -6.59 -9.15
C MET A 50 -5.53 -7.89 -9.65
N ALA A 51 -6.31 -8.84 -10.19
CA ALA A 51 -5.78 -10.05 -10.80
C ALA A 51 -4.85 -9.73 -11.98
N LYS A 52 -5.25 -8.80 -12.86
CA LYS A 52 -4.41 -8.31 -13.95
C LYS A 52 -3.12 -7.66 -13.42
N PHE A 53 -3.23 -6.86 -12.35
CA PHE A 53 -2.09 -6.21 -11.69
C PHE A 53 -1.09 -7.20 -11.10
N HIS A 54 -1.57 -8.20 -10.36
CA HIS A 54 -0.75 -9.28 -9.81
C HIS A 54 -0.06 -10.11 -10.90
N GLY A 55 -0.68 -10.24 -12.09
CA GLY A 55 -0.13 -10.94 -13.25
C GLY A 55 0.95 -10.16 -14.03
N MET A 56 1.22 -8.91 -13.70
CA MET A 56 2.17 -8.08 -14.45
C MET A 56 3.61 -8.59 -14.31
N LYS A 57 4.29 -8.81 -15.44
CA LYS A 57 5.74 -9.09 -15.46
C LYS A 57 6.51 -7.79 -15.28
N MET A 58 6.99 -7.54 -14.07
CA MET A 58 7.74 -6.34 -13.71
C MET A 58 9.25 -6.61 -13.57
N PRO A 59 10.12 -5.71 -14.06
CA PRO A 59 11.57 -5.87 -14.00
C PRO A 59 12.13 -5.43 -12.63
N PHE A 60 11.61 -6.02 -11.55
CA PHE A 60 12.06 -5.74 -10.17
C PHE A 60 12.55 -7.01 -9.49
N ASN A 61 13.28 -6.84 -8.38
CA ASN A 61 13.61 -7.96 -7.50
C ASN A 61 12.30 -8.60 -6.99
N LYS A 62 12.22 -9.93 -7.10
CA LYS A 62 11.07 -10.74 -6.71
C LYS A 62 11.19 -11.32 -5.31
N GLU A 63 12.29 -11.05 -4.60
CA GLU A 63 12.39 -11.39 -3.18
C GLU A 63 11.41 -10.53 -2.36
N PRO A 64 10.55 -11.14 -1.52
CA PRO A 64 9.51 -10.43 -0.77
C PRO A 64 10.06 -9.71 0.47
N LYS A 65 11.11 -8.89 0.29
CA LYS A 65 11.79 -8.17 1.38
C LYS A 65 11.06 -6.89 1.80
N TRP A 66 10.21 -6.34 0.93
CA TRP A 66 9.61 -5.02 1.12
C TRP A 66 8.71 -4.93 2.35
N LEU A 67 7.82 -5.92 2.56
CA LEU A 67 6.84 -5.89 3.66
C LEU A 67 7.55 -5.92 5.01
N PHE A 68 8.38 -6.94 5.27
CA PHE A 68 9.11 -7.06 6.53
C PHE A 68 10.09 -5.91 6.76
N GLY A 69 10.85 -5.51 5.74
CA GLY A 69 11.77 -4.37 5.85
C GLY A 69 11.05 -3.06 6.18
N THR A 70 9.86 -2.84 5.63
CA THR A 70 9.04 -1.65 5.93
C THR A 70 8.48 -1.71 7.35
N MET A 71 7.93 -2.85 7.76
CA MET A 71 7.39 -3.03 9.11
C MET A 71 8.47 -2.88 10.19
N GLU A 72 9.65 -3.49 10.00
CA GLU A 72 10.79 -3.36 10.92
C GLU A 72 11.30 -1.91 10.99
N LYS A 73 11.37 -1.21 9.85
CA LYS A 73 11.72 0.22 9.81
C LYS A 73 10.73 1.05 10.63
N TYR A 74 9.43 0.84 10.48
CA TYR A 74 8.41 1.58 11.23
C TYR A 74 8.41 1.23 12.71
N LEU A 75 8.57 -0.04 13.08
CA LEU A 75 8.73 -0.44 14.47
C LEU A 75 9.91 0.29 15.12
N ASN A 76 11.08 0.30 14.46
CA ASN A 76 12.26 1.02 14.94
C ASN A 76 12.01 2.53 15.13
N GLN A 77 11.20 3.15 14.28
CA GLN A 77 10.81 4.56 14.44
C GLN A 77 9.85 4.75 15.62
N VAL A 78 8.82 3.91 15.74
CA VAL A 78 7.85 3.95 16.85
C VAL A 78 8.53 3.78 18.21
N MET A 79 9.55 2.91 18.30
CA MET A 79 10.30 2.71 19.55
C MET A 79 11.15 3.93 19.95
N ARG A 80 11.41 4.87 19.03
CA ARG A 80 12.27 6.04 19.24
C ARG A 80 11.51 7.36 19.25
N ILE A 81 10.31 7.39 18.67
CA ILE A 81 9.52 8.62 18.54
C ILE A 81 9.12 9.14 19.92
N LYS A 82 9.17 10.46 20.07
CA LYS A 82 8.72 11.17 21.27
C LYS A 82 7.74 12.25 20.88
N PHE A 83 6.74 12.47 21.71
CA PHE A 83 5.77 13.54 21.54
C PHE A 83 5.86 14.50 22.71
N THR A 84 5.59 15.78 22.45
CA THR A 84 5.51 16.83 23.48
C THR A 84 4.10 17.03 24.00
N ARG A 85 3.08 16.80 23.15
CA ARG A 85 1.67 16.90 23.53
C ARG A 85 1.27 15.71 24.39
N GLU A 86 0.82 15.98 25.61
CA GLU A 86 0.43 14.98 26.61
C GLU A 86 -0.58 13.94 26.07
N SER A 87 -1.57 14.39 25.29
CA SER A 87 -2.55 13.49 24.66
C SER A 87 -1.92 12.48 23.70
N ARG A 88 -0.84 12.85 23.00
CA ARG A 88 -0.08 11.95 22.11
C ARG A 88 0.86 11.05 22.91
N VAL A 89 1.46 11.56 24.00
CA VAL A 89 2.27 10.75 24.92
C VAL A 89 1.45 9.62 25.52
N ARG A 90 0.23 9.92 26.02
CA ARG A 90 -0.69 8.90 26.54
C ARG A 90 -1.03 7.82 25.50
N LYS A 91 -1.29 8.23 24.25
CA LYS A 91 -1.56 7.29 23.14
C LYS A 91 -0.34 6.42 22.84
N LEU A 92 0.85 7.01 22.76
CA LEU A 92 2.08 6.26 22.52
C LEU A 92 2.37 5.29 23.65
N ASN A 93 2.23 5.70 24.92
CA ASN A 93 2.43 4.81 26.07
C ASN A 93 1.44 3.63 26.07
N LYS A 94 0.19 3.85 25.64
CA LYS A 94 -0.78 2.76 25.46
C LYS A 94 -0.39 1.80 24.34
N ILE A 95 0.29 2.26 23.29
CA ILE A 95 0.80 1.39 22.23
C ILE A 95 2.05 0.64 22.71
N LEU A 96 2.94 1.33 23.43
CA LEU A 96 4.18 0.76 23.97
C LEU A 96 3.97 -0.15 25.19
N SER A 97 2.75 -0.19 25.78
CA SER A 97 2.42 -1.18 26.81
C SER A 97 2.29 -2.59 26.25
N TYR A 98 2.16 -2.75 24.93
CA TYR A 98 2.25 -4.04 24.25
C TYR A 98 3.71 -4.37 23.90
N ASN A 99 4.03 -5.65 23.84
CA ASN A 99 5.34 -6.10 23.35
C ASN A 99 5.37 -6.12 21.82
N LEU A 100 5.44 -4.93 21.20
CA LEU A 100 5.43 -4.77 19.74
C LEU A 100 6.51 -5.59 19.02
N PRO A 101 7.76 -5.72 19.53
CA PRO A 101 8.75 -6.62 18.93
C PRO A 101 8.31 -8.08 18.89
N GLN A 102 7.69 -8.58 19.96
CA GLN A 102 7.17 -9.94 19.99
C GLN A 102 5.97 -10.11 19.04
N GLU A 103 5.05 -9.15 19.00
CA GLU A 103 3.92 -9.15 18.06
C GLU A 103 4.41 -9.16 16.60
N MET A 104 5.44 -8.36 16.29
CA MET A 104 6.06 -8.35 14.95
C MET A 104 6.67 -9.71 14.60
N LYS A 105 7.35 -10.36 15.54
CA LYS A 105 7.91 -11.71 15.35
C LYS A 105 6.81 -12.74 15.10
N ASN A 106 5.73 -12.69 15.88
CA ASN A 106 4.58 -13.60 15.74
C ASN A 106 3.91 -13.44 14.37
N LEU A 107 3.63 -12.19 13.95
CA LEU A 107 3.07 -11.89 12.64
C LEU A 107 3.98 -12.39 11.52
N ARG A 108 5.28 -12.16 11.63
CA ARG A 108 6.25 -12.63 10.63
C ARG A 108 6.22 -14.15 10.48
N SER A 109 6.24 -14.90 11.59
CA SER A 109 6.15 -16.35 11.54
C SER A 109 4.87 -16.86 10.88
N LEU A 110 3.72 -16.20 11.15
CA LEU A 110 2.44 -16.55 10.53
C LEU A 110 2.46 -16.30 9.00
N LEU A 111 2.99 -15.15 8.58
CA LEU A 111 3.05 -14.78 7.17
C LEU A 111 4.05 -15.65 6.39
N GLU A 112 5.20 -15.99 6.97
CA GLU A 112 6.19 -16.89 6.35
C GLU A 112 5.66 -18.34 6.23
N ALA A 113 4.80 -18.78 7.15
CA ALA A 113 4.16 -20.10 7.08
C ALA A 113 2.99 -20.16 6.08
N THR A 114 2.51 -19.02 5.58
CA THR A 114 1.41 -18.97 4.62
C THR A 114 1.95 -19.10 3.19
N PRO A 115 1.54 -20.10 2.39
CA PRO A 115 2.02 -20.30 1.02
C PRO A 115 1.39 -19.32 0.02
N SER A 116 1.52 -18.02 0.29
CA SER A 116 1.02 -16.95 -0.57
C SER A 116 2.05 -16.65 -1.68
N PRO A 117 1.66 -16.67 -2.97
CA PRO A 117 2.58 -16.39 -4.05
C PRO A 117 3.07 -14.94 -4.00
N VAL A 118 4.37 -14.74 -4.25
CA VAL A 118 4.95 -13.40 -4.36
C VAL A 118 4.60 -12.84 -5.74
N VAL A 119 3.82 -11.76 -5.73
CA VAL A 119 3.36 -11.06 -6.94
C VAL A 119 3.66 -9.56 -6.86
N PHE A 120 3.44 -8.85 -7.97
CA PHE A 120 3.49 -7.40 -7.97
C PHE A 120 2.21 -6.83 -7.35
N CYS A 121 2.31 -6.24 -6.16
CA CYS A 121 1.15 -5.75 -5.40
C CYS A 121 1.05 -4.22 -5.39
N HIS A 122 -0.17 -3.69 -5.33
CA HIS A 122 -0.42 -2.26 -5.12
C HIS A 122 -0.05 -1.81 -3.68
N ASN A 123 -0.29 -2.68 -2.69
CA ASN A 123 -0.04 -2.49 -1.26
C ASN A 123 -0.83 -1.36 -0.55
N ASP A 124 -1.60 -0.57 -1.29
CA ASP A 124 -2.48 0.49 -0.74
C ASP A 124 -3.83 0.56 -1.48
N CYS A 125 -4.52 -0.56 -1.65
CA CYS A 125 -5.77 -0.64 -2.43
C CYS A 125 -6.99 -0.20 -1.61
N GLN A 126 -7.03 1.08 -1.27
CA GLN A 126 -8.16 1.75 -0.62
C GLN A 126 -8.99 2.56 -1.63
N GLU A 127 -10.21 2.92 -1.26
CA GLU A 127 -11.23 3.56 -2.10
C GLU A 127 -10.76 4.84 -2.80
N GLY A 128 -9.89 5.63 -2.15
CA GLY A 128 -9.27 6.82 -2.72
C GLY A 128 -8.29 6.56 -3.86
N ASN A 129 -7.82 5.32 -4.00
CA ASN A 129 -6.94 4.88 -5.08
C ASN A 129 -7.70 4.07 -6.16
N ILE A 130 -9.02 4.00 -6.09
CA ILE A 130 -9.88 3.35 -7.08
C ILE A 130 -10.77 4.42 -7.70
N LEU A 131 -10.60 4.63 -9.01
CA LEU A 131 -11.23 5.74 -9.72
C LEU A 131 -12.32 5.21 -10.65
N LEU A 132 -13.52 5.80 -10.54
CA LEU A 132 -14.55 5.68 -11.54
C LEU A 132 -14.35 6.81 -12.55
N LEU A 133 -14.03 6.44 -13.79
CA LEU A 133 -13.77 7.40 -14.87
C LEU A 133 -15.06 8.02 -15.36
N ASP A 134 -15.01 9.31 -15.70
CA ASP A 134 -16.10 9.96 -16.43
C ASP A 134 -16.14 9.33 -17.84
N GLY A 135 -17.31 8.82 -18.24
CA GLY A 135 -17.52 8.16 -19.54
C GLY A 135 -17.50 9.10 -20.73
#